data_AF-A0A0Q9Z8I7-F1
#
_entry.id   AF-A0A0Q9Z8I7-F1
#
_cell.length_a   1.000
_cell.length_b   1.000
_cell.length_c   1.000
_cell.angle_alpha   90.00
_cell.angle_beta   90.00
_cell.angle_gamma   90.00
#
_symmetry.space_group_name_H-M   'P 1'
#
loop_
_entity.id
_entity.type
_entity.pdbx_description
1 polymer ?
#
loop_
_entity_poly.entity_id
_entity_poly.type
_entity_poly.pdbx_seq_one_letter_code
_entity_poly.pdbx_strand_id
1 'polypeptide(L)'
;MNLKELRNKRWFKVISNKYVLLILIFGGWMFFLDSNSWLIHNELNQEIDELEENRQYYKNEISKDKATIQQLQDSVEIEKFARQQYYMKRPDEEIFIIEYDTIEE
;
A
#
# COMPACT_ATOMS: atom_id res chain seq x y z
N MET A 1 7.97 42.45 -23.65
CA MET A 1 8.12 41.92 -25.03
C MET A 1 6.95 42.43 -25.86
N ASN A 2 7.20 43.00 -27.03
CA ASN A 2 6.18 43.72 -27.79
C ASN A 2 5.26 42.73 -28.55
N LEU A 3 3.92 42.84 -28.47
CA LEU A 3 3.00 41.92 -29.17
C LEU A 3 3.27 41.84 -30.68
N LYS A 4 3.79 42.93 -31.26
CA LYS A 4 4.15 43.01 -32.68
C LYS A 4 5.34 42.10 -33.04
N GLU A 5 6.28 41.89 -32.12
CA GLU A 5 7.45 41.04 -32.33
C GLU A 5 7.11 39.55 -32.26
N LEU A 6 6.17 39.18 -31.38
CA LEU A 6 5.65 37.81 -31.25
C LEU A 6 4.95 37.36 -32.54
N ARG A 7 4.13 38.23 -33.14
CA ARG A 7 3.37 37.93 -34.36
C ARG A 7 4.24 37.67 -35.59
N ASN A 8 5.48 38.18 -35.60
CA ASN A 8 6.39 38.02 -36.74
C ASN A 8 7.15 36.68 -36.76
N LYS A 9 7.06 35.90 -35.67
CA LYS A 9 7.73 34.59 -35.57
C LYS A 9 6.91 33.49 -36.25
N ARG A 10 7.59 32.58 -36.95
CA ARG A 10 6.95 31.48 -37.71
C ARG A 10 6.08 30.57 -36.82
N TRP A 11 6.51 30.27 -35.60
CA TRP A 11 5.75 29.45 -34.65
C TRP A 11 4.44 30.09 -34.21
N PHE A 12 4.40 31.43 -34.09
CA PHE A 12 3.18 32.15 -33.70
C PHE A 12 2.11 32.03 -34.78
N LYS A 13 2.49 32.02 -36.05
CA LYS A 13 1.58 31.81 -37.19
C LYS A 13 0.99 30.40 -37.23
N VAL A 14 1.72 29.41 -36.74
CA VAL A 14 1.25 28.01 -36.62
C VAL A 14 0.29 27.88 -35.44
N ILE A 15 0.66 28.41 -34.27
CA ILE A 15 -0.17 28.37 -33.06
C ILE A 15 -1.44 29.22 -33.21
N SER A 16 -1.41 30.34 -33.94
CA SER A 16 -2.60 31.17 -34.15
C SER A 16 -3.61 30.57 -35.13
N ASN A 17 -3.33 29.41 -35.73
CA ASN A 17 -4.28 28.72 -36.59
C ASN A 17 -5.43 28.15 -35.74
N LYS A 18 -6.68 28.45 -36.11
CA LYS A 18 -7.88 27.99 -35.40
C LYS A 18 -7.91 26.47 -35.18
N TYR A 19 -7.41 25.68 -36.13
CA TYR A 19 -7.36 24.22 -36.01
C TYR A 19 -6.33 23.77 -34.96
N VAL A 20 -5.19 24.45 -34.90
CA VAL A 20 -4.13 24.18 -33.91
C VAL A 20 -4.59 24.59 -32.52
N LEU A 21 -5.25 25.74 -32.38
CA LEU A 21 -5.85 26.16 -31.10
C LEU A 21 -6.91 25.18 -30.60
N LEU A 22 -7.79 24.69 -31.48
CA LEU A 22 -8.78 23.67 -31.13
C LEU A 22 -8.11 22.38 -30.63
N ILE A 23 -7.09 21.89 -31.34
CA ILE A 23 -6.34 20.69 -30.94
C ILE A 23 -5.57 20.93 -29.64
N LEU A 24 -5.00 22.12 -29.41
CA LEU A 24 -4.29 22.43 -28.17
C LEU A 24 -5.23 22.48 -26.97
N ILE A 25 -6.40 23.10 -27.13
CA ILE A 25 -7.42 23.15 -26.07
C ILE A 25 -7.96 21.74 -25.80
N PHE A 26 -8.31 21.01 -26.85
CA PHE A 26 -8.83 19.65 -26.72
C PHE A 26 -7.78 18.68 -26.16
N GLY A 27 -6.54 18.76 -26.63
CA GLY A 27 -5.42 17.96 -26.12
C GLY A 27 -5.06 18.31 -24.68
N GLY A 28 -5.07 19.60 -24.33
CA GLY A 28 -4.92 20.04 -22.94
C GLY A 28 -6.04 19.52 -22.05
N TRP A 29 -7.30 19.56 -22.51
CA TRP A 29 -8.42 18.96 -21.79
C TRP A 29 -8.20 17.46 -21.60
N MET A 30 -7.97 16.71 -22.68
CA MET A 30 -7.75 15.25 -22.62
C MET A 30 -6.57 14.85 -21.72
N PHE A 31 -5.56 15.71 -21.57
CA PHE A 31 -4.39 15.42 -20.74
C PHE A 31 -4.65 15.67 -19.24
N PHE A 32 -5.41 16.72 -18.90
CA PHE A 32 -5.56 17.18 -17.51
C PHE A 32 -6.93 16.91 -16.88
N LEU A 33 -8.03 17.11 -17.60
CA LEU A 33 -9.39 17.05 -17.02
C LEU A 33 -10.18 15.81 -17.43
N ASP A 34 -9.73 15.09 -18.47
CA ASP A 34 -10.41 13.86 -18.91
C ASP A 34 -10.09 12.66 -18.01
N SER A 35 -10.93 11.62 -18.05
CA SER A 35 -10.82 10.43 -17.20
C SER A 35 -9.56 9.59 -17.44
N ASN A 36 -8.86 9.80 -18.55
CA ASN A 36 -7.54 9.23 -18.83
C ASN A 36 -6.38 10.20 -18.49
N SER A 37 -6.61 11.15 -17.57
CA SER A 37 -5.56 12.07 -17.16
C SER A 37 -4.37 11.34 -16.52
N TRP A 38 -3.20 11.95 -16.65
CA TRP A 38 -1.97 11.42 -16.06
C TRP A 38 -2.05 11.27 -14.53
N LEU A 39 -2.82 12.13 -13.86
CA LEU A 39 -3.06 12.06 -12.41
C LEU A 39 -3.75 10.77 -12.00
N ILE A 40 -4.79 10.36 -12.73
CA ILE A 40 -5.54 9.14 -12.45
C ILE A 40 -4.65 7.91 -12.61
N HIS A 41 -3.81 7.90 -13.65
CA HIS A 41 -2.83 6.81 -13.83
C HIS A 41 -1.81 6.74 -12.69
N ASN A 42 -1.38 7.88 -12.15
CA ASN A 42 -0.46 7.89 -11.02
C ASN A 42 -1.13 7.34 -9.74
N GLU A 43 -2.38 7.74 -9.47
CA GLU A 43 -3.16 7.22 -8.34
C GLU A 43 -3.39 5.70 -8.46
N LEU A 44 -3.79 5.23 -9.64
CA LEU A 44 -3.97 3.80 -9.89
C LEU A 44 -2.67 3.00 -9.74
N ASN A 45 -1.53 3.55 -10.16
CA ASN A 45 -0.24 2.88 -9.95
C ASN A 45 0.10 2.77 -8.47
N GLN A 46 -0.18 3.81 -7.67
CA GLN A 46 0.01 3.75 -6.22
C GLN A 46 -0.89 2.69 -5.59
N GLU A 47 -2.16 2.63 -5.99
CA GLU A 47 -3.09 1.60 -5.52
C GLU A 47 -2.60 0.18 -5.90
N ILE A 48 -2.05 0.00 -7.11
CA ILE A 48 -1.44 -1.27 -7.53
C ILE A 48 -0.27 -1.65 -6.63
N ASP A 49 0.64 -0.70 -6.35
CA ASP A 49 1.81 -0.94 -5.49
C ASP A 49 1.37 -1.34 -4.06
N GLU A 50 0.40 -0.63 -3.48
CA GLU A 50 -0.17 -0.95 -2.17
C GLU A 50 -0.84 -2.32 -2.14
N LEU A 51 -1.60 -2.67 -3.18
CA LEU A 51 -2.23 -3.98 -3.30
C LEU A 51 -1.19 -5.10 -3.43
N GLU A 52 -0.09 -4.86 -4.15
CA GLU A 52 0.98 -5.83 -4.31
C GLU A 52 1.76 -6.04 -3.00
N GLU A 53 2.05 -4.97 -2.26
CA GLU A 53 2.65 -5.04 -0.93
C GLU A 53 1.76 -5.83 0.04
N ASN A 54 0.47 -5.48 0.10
CA ASN A 54 -0.51 -6.19 0.93
C ASN A 54 -0.59 -7.67 0.56
N ARG A 55 -0.61 -7.98 -0.75
CA ARG A 55 -0.60 -9.38 -1.23
C ARG A 55 0.64 -10.12 -0.75
N GLN A 56 1.81 -9.48 -0.79
CA GLN A 56 3.05 -10.10 -0.33
C GLN A 56 3.06 -10.30 1.18
N TYR A 57 2.59 -9.31 1.95
CA TYR A 57 2.41 -9.40 3.39
C TYR A 57 1.55 -10.61 3.78
N TYR A 58 0.34 -10.73 3.23
CA TYR A 58 -0.56 -11.83 3.56
C TYR A 58 -0.02 -13.19 3.13
N LYS A 59 0.69 -13.28 1.99
CA LYS A 59 1.36 -14.53 1.60
C LYS A 59 2.41 -14.96 2.62
N ASN A 60 3.17 -14.02 3.16
CA ASN A 60 4.18 -14.30 4.17
C ASN A 60 3.53 -14.73 5.49
N GLU A 61 2.48 -14.04 5.96
CA GLU A 61 1.74 -14.41 7.17
C GLU A 61 1.09 -15.79 7.04
N ILE A 62 0.43 -16.08 5.93
CA ILE A 62 -0.13 -17.42 5.66
C ILE A 62 0.96 -18.50 5.71
N SER A 63 2.16 -18.22 5.21
CA SER A 63 3.27 -19.17 5.28
C SER A 63 3.74 -19.40 6.72
N LYS A 64 3.81 -18.35 7.54
CA LYS A 64 4.16 -18.46 8.97
C LYS A 64 3.08 -19.25 9.71
N ASP A 65 1.82 -18.90 9.52
CA ASP A 65 0.68 -19.58 10.17
C ASP A 65 0.64 -21.05 9.80
N LYS A 66 0.89 -21.41 8.54
CA LYS A 66 1.01 -22.81 8.13
C LYS A 66 2.13 -23.55 8.85
N ALA A 67 3.29 -22.92 9.03
CA ALA A 67 4.39 -23.51 9.77
C ALA A 67 4.02 -23.69 11.25
N THR A 68 3.38 -22.69 11.87
CA THR A 68 2.86 -22.78 13.24
C THR A 68 1.84 -23.91 13.37
N ILE A 69 0.87 -24.01 12.46
CA ILE A 69 -0.14 -25.08 12.46
C ILE A 69 0.53 -26.46 12.35
N GLN A 70 1.56 -26.61 11.53
CA GLN A 70 2.31 -27.87 11.43
C GLN A 70 3.03 -28.21 12.74
N GLN A 71 3.62 -27.24 13.41
CA GLN A 71 4.25 -27.44 14.73
C GLN A 71 3.20 -27.83 15.79
N LEU A 72 2.02 -27.22 15.73
CA LEU A 72 0.88 -27.52 16.59
C LEU A 72 0.14 -28.81 16.20
N GLN A 73 0.63 -29.65 15.28
CA GLN A 73 0.00 -30.97 15.08
C GLN A 73 0.36 -31.95 16.20
N ASP A 74 1.46 -31.72 16.91
CA ASP A 74 1.81 -32.49 18.09
C ASP A 74 0.98 -32.03 19.31
N SER A 75 0.37 -32.99 20.01
CA SER A 75 -0.36 -32.77 21.26
C SER A 75 0.46 -32.02 22.31
N VAL A 76 1.79 -32.24 22.36
CA VAL A 76 2.67 -31.58 23.33
C VAL A 76 2.84 -30.10 23.00
N GLU A 77 3.04 -29.77 21.72
CA GLU A 77 3.18 -28.39 21.27
C GLU A 77 1.87 -27.61 21.38
N ILE A 78 0.71 -28.26 21.17
CA ILE A 78 -0.61 -27.64 21.45
C ILE A 78 -0.75 -27.30 22.94
N GLU A 79 -0.44 -28.24 23.84
CA GLU A 79 -0.56 -28.01 25.28
C GLU A 79 0.36 -26.87 25.73
N LYS A 80 1.61 -26.86 25.23
CA LYS A 80 2.58 -25.80 25.50
C LYS A 80 2.09 -24.44 25.00
N PHE A 81 1.55 -24.37 23.78
CA PHE A 81 1.00 -23.14 23.21
C PHE A 81 -0.20 -22.62 24.01
N ALA A 82 -1.15 -23.50 24.34
CA ALA A 82 -2.31 -23.17 25.17
C ALA A 82 -1.92 -22.65 26.57
N ARG A 83 -0.88 -23.22 27.18
CA ARG A 83 -0.35 -22.79 28.47
C ARG A 83 0.38 -21.45 28.40
N GLN A 84 1.17 -21.21 27.36
CA GLN A 84 1.98 -19.98 27.25
C GLN A 84 1.17 -18.78 26.76
N GLN A 85 0.30 -18.95 25.77
CA GLN A 85 -0.43 -17.84 25.15
C GLN A 85 -1.76 -17.57 25.83
N TYR A 86 -2.44 -18.61 26.31
CA TYR A 86 -3.79 -18.51 26.85
C TYR A 86 -3.87 -18.87 28.34
N TYR A 87 -2.74 -19.16 28.99
CA TYR A 87 -2.67 -19.53 30.41
C TYR A 87 -3.65 -20.65 30.81
N MET A 88 -3.93 -21.57 29.87
CA MET A 88 -4.85 -22.68 30.11
C MET A 88 -4.27 -23.65 31.15
N LYS A 89 -5.14 -24.16 32.02
CA LYS A 89 -4.81 -25.16 33.05
C LYS A 89 -5.83 -26.28 33.11
N ARG A 90 -5.43 -27.42 33.67
CA ARG A 90 -6.37 -28.47 34.03
C ARG A 90 -7.16 -28.09 35.30
N PRO A 91 -8.36 -28.66 35.52
CA PRO A 91 -9.19 -28.35 36.68
C PRO A 91 -8.51 -28.69 38.03
N ASP A 92 -7.62 -29.68 38.02
CA ASP A 92 -6.85 -30.19 39.16
C ASP A 92 -5.45 -29.55 39.27
N GLU A 93 -5.20 -28.44 38.56
CA GLU A 93 -3.89 -27.78 38.50
C GLU A 93 -3.93 -26.34 39.07
N GLU A 94 -2.90 -26.00 39.84
CA GLU A 94 -2.64 -24.65 40.33
C GLU A 94 -1.44 -24.05 39.60
N ILE A 95 -1.65 -22.90 38.92
CA ILE A 95 -0.59 -22.15 38.24
C ILE A 95 -0.07 -21.07 39.20
N PHE A 96 1.25 -20.99 39.37
CA PHE A 96 1.93 -19.90 40.03
C PHE A 96 2.68 -19.05 38.99
N ILE A 97 2.40 -17.75 38.94
CA ILE A 97 3.18 -16.78 38.15
C ILE A 97 4.11 -16.09 39.15
N ILE A 98 5.42 -16.30 38.98
CA ILE A 98 6.44 -15.70 39.85
C ILE A 98 6.97 -14.46 39.15
N GLU A 99 6.58 -13.29 39.64
CA GLU A 99 7.15 -12.01 39.24
C GLU A 99 8.24 -11.63 40.24
N TYR A 100 9.45 -11.42 39.73
CA TYR A 100 10.54 -10.85 40.53
C TYR A 100 10.39 -9.33 40.46
N ASP A 101 9.91 -8.72 41.54
CA ASP A 101 10.05 -7.28 41.70
C ASP A 101 11.53 -7.00 41.93
N THR A 102 12.16 -6.29 40.99
CA THR A 102 13.53 -5.83 41.18
C THR A 102 13.51 -4.82 42.30
N ILE A 103 13.87 -5.24 43.51
CA ILE A 103 14.21 -4.32 44.58
C ILE A 103 15.42 -3.53 44.05
N GLU A 104 15.20 -2.27 43.69
CA GLU A 104 16.30 -1.32 43.47
C GLU A 104 17.03 -1.16 44.82
N GLU A 105 18.21 -1.75 44.95
CA GLU A 105 19.17 -1.47 46.03
C GLU A 105 19.86 -0.11 45.82
#